data_AF-A0A8B5UB59-F1
#
_entry.id   AF-A0A8B5UB59-F1
#
_cell.length_a   1.000
_cell.length_b   1.000
_cell.length_c   1.000
_cell.angle_alpha   90.00
_cell.angle_beta   90.00
_cell.angle_gamma   90.00
#
_symmetry.space_group_name_H-M   'P 1'
#
loop_
_entity.id
_entity.type
_entity.pdbx_description
1 polymer ?
#
loop_
_entity_poly.entity_id
_entity_poly.type
_entity_poly.pdbx_seq_one_letter_code
_entity_poly.pdbx_strand_id
1 'polypeptide(L)'
;DTLAPAPVITIDPVTNAITIDFGEAVNAVDGSPLTADALEGLLDIANGTLTGLVDNGDGSFSGTLVPAADFEGDVVVNVPAGIVTDVAGNANLTATESLTVDTLAP
;
A
#
# COMPACT_ATOMS: atom_id res chain seq x y z
N ASP A 1 0.10 1.49 23.83
CA ASP A 1 1.20 1.37 22.89
C ASP A 1 1.86 2.73 22.71
N THR A 2 3.14 2.80 22.37
CA THR A 2 3.79 4.04 21.89
C THR A 2 4.55 3.80 20.58
N LEU A 3 4.56 2.56 20.08
CA LEU A 3 5.17 2.27 18.80
C LEU A 3 4.23 2.74 17.69
N ALA A 4 4.78 3.31 16.64
CA ALA A 4 4.02 3.67 15.45
C ALA A 4 3.95 2.46 14.51
N PRO A 5 2.83 2.26 13.79
CA PRO A 5 2.77 1.28 12.72
C PRO A 5 3.90 1.53 11.71
N ALA A 6 4.64 0.49 11.36
CA ALA A 6 5.78 0.56 10.47
C ALA A 6 5.49 -0.27 9.22
N PRO A 7 4.83 0.31 8.20
CA PRO A 7 4.39 -0.44 7.05
C PRO A 7 5.55 -1.10 6.30
N VAL A 8 5.30 -2.31 5.83
CA VAL A 8 6.16 -3.04 4.90
C VAL A 8 5.35 -3.31 3.64
N ILE A 9 5.90 -2.92 2.50
CA ILE A 9 5.31 -3.19 1.19
C ILE A 9 6.07 -4.36 0.58
N THR A 10 5.37 -5.37 0.06
CA THR A 10 5.96 -6.47 -0.69
C THR A 10 5.26 -6.60 -2.03
N ILE A 11 6.01 -6.68 -3.12
CA ILE A 11 5.48 -6.86 -4.47
C ILE A 11 6.07 -8.14 -5.06
N ASP A 12 5.22 -9.06 -5.51
CA ASP A 12 5.62 -10.21 -6.31
C ASP A 12 5.84 -9.76 -7.76
N PRO A 13 7.09 -9.81 -8.29
CA PRO A 13 7.39 -9.30 -9.62
C PRO A 13 6.85 -10.17 -10.77
N VAL A 14 6.35 -11.37 -10.47
CA VAL A 14 5.79 -12.29 -11.47
C VAL A 14 4.29 -12.11 -11.61
N THR A 15 3.60 -11.96 -10.48
CA THR A 15 2.13 -11.89 -10.44
C THR A 15 1.59 -10.47 -10.25
N ASN A 16 2.47 -9.51 -9.94
CA ASN A 16 2.16 -8.16 -9.49
C ASN A 16 1.28 -8.13 -8.23
N ALA A 17 1.19 -9.24 -7.48
CA ALA A 17 0.52 -9.26 -6.20
C ALA A 17 1.28 -8.36 -5.23
N ILE A 18 0.57 -7.45 -4.56
CA ILE A 18 1.12 -6.55 -3.55
C ILE A 18 0.53 -6.87 -2.18
N THR A 19 1.35 -6.75 -1.16
CA THR A 19 0.92 -6.74 0.25
C THR A 19 1.42 -5.47 0.91
N ILE A 20 0.57 -4.85 1.71
CA ILE A 20 0.90 -3.73 2.61
C ILE A 20 0.57 -4.20 4.01
N ASP A 21 1.59 -4.38 4.84
CA ASP A 21 1.43 -4.83 6.22
C ASP A 21 1.90 -3.72 7.16
N PHE A 22 0.98 -3.13 7.91
CA PHE A 22 1.29 -2.10 8.90
C PHE A 22 2.00 -2.65 10.15
N GLY A 23 2.08 -3.99 10.30
CA GLY A 23 2.69 -4.69 11.43
C GLY A 23 1.78 -4.79 12.66
N GLU A 24 0.65 -4.10 12.65
CA GLU A 24 -0.37 -4.07 13.69
C GLU A 24 -1.70 -3.53 13.15
N ALA A 25 -2.78 -3.71 13.91
CA ALA A 25 -4.09 -3.19 13.54
C ALA A 25 -4.11 -1.66 13.49
N VAL A 26 -4.64 -1.12 12.38
CA VAL A 26 -4.74 0.32 12.12
C VAL A 26 -6.18 0.75 11.82
N ASN A 27 -6.46 2.03 12.07
CA ASN A 27 -7.70 2.73 11.79
C ASN A 27 -7.41 3.92 10.85
N ALA A 28 -8.46 4.47 10.25
CA ALA A 28 -8.39 5.78 9.62
C ALA A 28 -8.02 6.86 10.65
N VAL A 29 -7.48 7.99 10.20
CA VAL A 29 -7.00 9.09 11.08
C VAL A 29 -8.10 9.68 11.96
N ASP A 30 -9.37 9.58 11.53
CA ASP A 30 -10.52 10.00 12.33
C ASP A 30 -10.98 8.96 13.38
N GLY A 31 -10.27 7.84 13.49
CA GLY A 31 -10.54 6.75 14.41
C GLY A 31 -11.59 5.74 13.91
N SER A 32 -12.14 5.92 12.70
CA SER A 32 -13.03 4.93 12.08
C SER A 32 -12.27 3.72 11.55
N PRO A 33 -12.92 2.55 11.38
CA PRO A 33 -12.27 1.39 10.77
C PRO A 33 -11.73 1.73 9.38
N LEU A 34 -10.46 1.40 9.14
CA LEU A 34 -9.85 1.57 7.83
C LEU A 34 -10.44 0.53 6.86
N THR A 35 -10.98 0.97 5.73
CA THR A 35 -11.43 0.07 4.65
C THR A 35 -10.38 -0.02 3.55
N ALA A 36 -10.44 -1.09 2.75
CA ALA A 36 -9.57 -1.24 1.58
C ALA A 36 -9.73 -0.05 0.60
N ASP A 37 -10.96 0.33 0.27
CA ASP A 37 -11.23 1.48 -0.61
C ASP A 37 -10.67 2.79 -0.04
N ALA A 38 -10.74 2.99 1.28
CA ALA A 38 -10.19 4.17 1.92
C ALA A 38 -8.65 4.17 1.86
N LEU A 39 -8.01 3.03 2.11
CA LEU A 39 -6.55 2.90 2.00
C LEU A 39 -6.09 3.13 0.56
N GLU A 40 -6.75 2.54 -0.44
CA GLU A 40 -6.41 2.69 -1.87
C GLU A 40 -6.35 4.18 -2.26
N GLY A 41 -7.30 4.99 -1.78
CA GLY A 41 -7.32 6.44 -2.05
C GLY A 41 -6.26 7.27 -1.31
N LEU A 42 -5.53 6.69 -0.36
CA LEU A 42 -4.49 7.35 0.45
C LEU A 42 -3.06 6.99 0.00
N LEU A 43 -2.91 5.97 -0.84
CA LEU A 43 -1.60 5.57 -1.36
C LEU A 43 -1.16 6.46 -2.51
N ASP A 44 0.14 6.74 -2.57
CA ASP A 44 0.75 7.42 -3.71
C ASP A 44 1.37 6.37 -4.63
N ILE A 45 0.85 6.23 -5.84
CA ILE A 45 1.35 5.26 -6.82
C ILE A 45 1.76 5.99 -8.11
N ALA A 46 3.04 5.88 -8.46
CA ALA A 46 3.59 6.43 -9.69
C ALA A 46 3.68 5.34 -10.77
N ASN A 47 3.33 5.70 -12.01
CA ASN A 47 3.40 4.83 -13.20
C ASN A 47 2.56 3.53 -13.10
N GLY A 48 1.50 3.55 -12.31
CA GLY A 48 0.57 2.43 -12.18
C GLY A 48 -0.62 2.78 -11.30
N THR A 49 -1.47 1.78 -11.07
CA THR A 49 -2.62 1.84 -10.17
C THR A 49 -2.67 0.57 -9.33
N LEU A 50 -3.29 0.64 -8.16
CA LEU A 50 -3.64 -0.55 -7.38
C LEU A 50 -5.08 -0.94 -7.70
N THR A 51 -5.38 -2.23 -7.75
CA THR A 51 -6.74 -2.72 -7.95
C THR A 51 -7.02 -3.92 -7.06
N GLY A 52 -8.30 -4.11 -6.73
CA GLY A 52 -8.75 -5.29 -5.98
C GLY A 52 -8.12 -5.39 -4.59
N LEU A 53 -7.93 -4.24 -3.92
CA LEU A 53 -7.40 -4.22 -2.57
C LEU A 53 -8.39 -4.88 -1.61
N VAL A 54 -7.88 -5.75 -0.74
CA VAL A 54 -8.63 -6.52 0.25
C VAL A 54 -8.00 -6.27 1.61
N ASP A 55 -8.84 -5.96 2.59
CA ASP A 55 -8.46 -5.96 4.01
C ASP A 55 -8.46 -7.40 4.53
N ASN A 56 -7.29 -7.91 4.91
CA ASN A 56 -7.10 -9.24 5.47
C ASN A 56 -7.22 -9.25 7.00
N GLY A 57 -7.48 -8.10 7.62
CA GLY A 57 -7.46 -7.89 9.06
C GLY A 57 -6.07 -7.56 9.60
N ASP A 58 -6.04 -7.13 10.86
CA ASP A 58 -4.82 -6.87 11.64
C ASP A 58 -3.80 -5.93 10.95
N GLY A 59 -4.28 -5.01 10.10
CA GLY A 59 -3.45 -4.06 9.37
C GLY A 59 -2.76 -4.62 8.13
N SER A 60 -3.18 -5.79 7.64
CA SER A 60 -2.66 -6.40 6.42
C SER A 60 -3.63 -6.23 5.25
N PHE A 61 -3.13 -5.65 4.15
CA PHE A 61 -3.89 -5.43 2.92
C PHE A 61 -3.20 -6.11 1.75
N SER A 62 -3.99 -6.68 0.83
CA SER A 62 -3.47 -7.36 -0.35
C SER A 62 -4.23 -6.95 -1.61
N GLY A 63 -3.55 -6.85 -2.74
CA GLY A 63 -4.17 -6.45 -4.01
C GLY A 63 -3.26 -6.73 -5.19
N THR A 64 -3.58 -6.15 -6.34
CA THR A 64 -2.79 -6.30 -7.57
C THR A 64 -2.35 -4.95 -8.09
N LEU A 65 -1.04 -4.77 -8.22
CA LEU A 65 -0.45 -3.62 -8.87
C LEU A 65 -0.62 -3.76 -10.39
N VAL A 66 -1.14 -2.71 -11.03
CA VAL A 66 -1.36 -2.63 -12.47
C VAL A 66 -0.45 -1.53 -13.01
N PRO A 67 0.70 -1.89 -13.62
CA PRO A 67 1.55 -0.91 -14.27
C PRO A 67 0.82 -0.15 -15.38
N ALA A 68 1.27 1.07 -15.67
CA ALA A 68 0.80 1.81 -16.83
C ALA A 68 1.06 1.02 -18.13
N ALA A 69 0.14 1.15 -19.08
CA ALA A 69 0.33 0.59 -20.42
C ALA A 69 1.42 1.35 -21.18
N ASP A 70 2.08 0.67 -22.13
CA ASP A 70 3.12 1.23 -22.98
C ASP A 70 4.26 1.91 -22.19
N PHE A 71 4.64 1.31 -21.06
CA PHE A 71 5.62 1.85 -20.11
C PHE A 71 6.74 0.86 -19.84
N GLU A 72 7.97 1.36 -19.85
CA GLU A 72 9.16 0.67 -19.38
C GLU A 72 9.80 1.52 -18.27
N GLY A 73 10.06 0.91 -17.10
CA GLY A 73 10.63 1.59 -15.94
C GLY A 73 10.03 1.14 -14.62
N ASP A 74 10.19 1.96 -13.58
CA ASP A 74 9.73 1.63 -12.22
C ASP A 74 8.30 2.12 -11.96
N VAL A 75 7.46 1.20 -11.49
CA VAL A 75 6.21 1.50 -10.78
C VAL A 75 6.55 1.65 -9.31
N VAL A 76 6.26 2.81 -8.72
CA VAL A 76 6.62 3.10 -7.32
C VAL A 76 5.36 3.19 -6.49
N VAL A 77 5.30 2.41 -5.41
CA VAL A 77 4.20 2.46 -4.43
C VAL A 77 4.74 3.07 -3.16
N ASN A 78 4.04 4.09 -2.66
CA ASN A 78 4.37 4.78 -1.44
C ASN A 78 3.17 4.77 -0.48
N VAL A 79 3.46 4.41 0.77
CA VAL A 79 2.61 4.65 1.93
C VAL A 79 3.14 5.92 2.59
N PRO A 80 2.46 7.08 2.49
CA PRO A 80 2.88 8.29 3.16
C PRO A 80 2.80 8.14 4.69
N ALA A 81 3.59 8.90 5.43
CA ALA A 81 3.50 8.91 6.89
C ALA A 81 2.18 9.56 7.36
N GLY A 82 1.55 8.99 8.37
CA GLY A 82 0.38 9.53 9.06
C GLY A 82 -0.94 9.49 8.28
N ILE A 83 -1.08 8.60 7.29
CA ILE A 83 -2.34 8.36 6.60
C ILE A 83 -3.28 7.43 7.38
N VAL A 84 -2.76 6.69 8.36
CA VAL A 84 -3.51 5.80 9.27
C VAL A 84 -2.92 5.90 10.69
N THR A 85 -3.68 5.44 11.68
CA THR A 85 -3.24 5.41 13.08
C THR A 85 -3.51 4.05 13.73
N ASP A 86 -2.67 3.64 14.68
CA ASP A 86 -2.97 2.50 15.54
C ASP A 86 -4.14 2.80 16.51
N VAL A 87 -4.46 1.83 17.38
CA VAL A 87 -5.50 1.98 18.43
C VAL A 87 -5.12 3.03 19.50
N ALA A 88 -3.83 3.28 19.70
CA ALA A 88 -3.34 4.29 20.65
C ALA A 88 -3.29 5.72 20.05
N GLY A 89 -3.55 5.87 18.75
CA GLY A 89 -3.48 7.13 18.00
C GLY A 89 -2.09 7.46 17.44
N ASN A 90 -1.14 6.53 17.45
CA ASN A 90 0.16 6.71 16.81
C ASN A 90 0.01 6.64 15.28
N ALA A 91 0.48 7.68 14.59
CA ALA A 91 0.50 7.76 13.13
C ALA A 91 1.52 6.77 12.51
N ASN A 92 1.17 6.15 11.38
CA ASN A 92 2.09 5.24 10.68
C ASN A 92 3.34 5.95 10.16
N LEU A 93 4.44 5.21 10.06
CA LEU A 93 5.64 5.63 9.35
C LEU A 93 5.46 5.48 7.84
N THR A 94 6.38 6.08 7.07
CA THR A 94 6.38 5.92 5.61
C THR A 94 7.00 4.60 5.18
N ALA A 95 6.54 4.06 4.05
CA ALA A 95 7.17 2.96 3.34
C ALA A 95 7.11 3.19 1.83
N THR A 96 8.13 2.75 1.11
CA THR A 96 8.21 2.86 -0.35
C THR A 96 8.78 1.57 -0.91
N GLU A 97 8.22 1.09 -2.00
CA GLU A 97 8.71 -0.06 -2.75
C GLU A 97 8.51 0.16 -4.25
N SER A 98 9.28 -0.52 -5.09
CA SER A 98 9.21 -0.35 -6.54
C SER A 98 9.26 -1.67 -7.30
N LEU A 99 8.54 -1.74 -8.41
CA LEU A 99 8.59 -2.84 -9.36
C LEU A 99 9.03 -2.31 -10.73
N THR A 100 10.15 -2.81 -11.24
CA THR A 100 10.59 -2.54 -12.62
C THR A 100 9.78 -3.40 -13.60
N VAL A 101 9.23 -2.77 -14.64
CA VAL A 101 8.37 -3.41 -15.63
C VAL A 101 8.76 -3.03 -17.04
N ASP A 102 8.34 -3.87 -17.99
CA ASP A 102 8.29 -3.56 -19.43
C ASP A 102 6.92 -4.02 -19.94
N THR A 103 6.05 -3.06 -20.26
CA THR A 103 4.73 -3.29 -20.83
C THR A 103 4.64 -2.89 -22.30
N LEU A 104 5.79 -2.61 -22.94
CA LEU A 104 5.85 -2.26 -24.36
C LEU A 104 5.46 -3.46 -25.24
N ALA A 105 4.79 -3.17 -26.34
CA ALA A 105 4.51 -4.19 -27.36
C ALA A 105 5.84 -4.71 -27.97
N PRO A 106 5.96 -6.02 -28.25
CA PRO A 106 7.15 -6.61 -28.88
C PRO A 106 7.52 -6.04 -30.25
#